data_AF-A0A973QV49-F1
#
_entry.id   AF-A0A973QV49-F1
#
_cell.length_a   1.000
_cell.length_b   1.000
_cell.length_c   1.000
_cell.angle_alpha   90.00
_cell.angle_beta   90.00
_cell.angle_gamma   90.00
#
_symmetry.space_group_name_H-M   'P 1'
#
loop_
_entity.id
_entity.type
_entity.pdbx_description
1 polymer ?
#
loop_
_entity_poly.entity_id
_entity_poly.type
_entity_poly.pdbx_seq_one_letter_code
_entity_poly.pdbx_strand_id
1 'polypeptide(L)'
;GAATWATAAAWPDAERATTVLDWAEPALALGRELAGGAAVEALREVRWQRQVIGDGLALADGTDLVTVSYVLGELTAADRHAVVDEAARAAQAVVLIEPGTPDGYLRIREARERLLAAGLRVVAPCPHSAQCPIEPGADWCHFAARVSRSSLHRQVKGGSLPYEDEKFAYVAAARFPAAPADARVVRRPQLRKGQVLLDLCGPDGLRRETVTKRQGPRYRTARDADWGDAWPGADGGPGAGTDGEPGA
;
A
#
# COMPACT_ATOMS: atom_id res chain seq x y z
N GLY A 1 12.53 8.48 1.36
CA GLY A 1 11.95 8.11 0.05
C GLY A 1 10.61 8.82 -0.17
N ALA A 2 9.88 8.51 -1.25
CA ALA A 2 8.61 9.17 -1.58
C ALA A 2 7.51 9.02 -0.49
N ALA A 3 7.59 7.96 0.34
CA ALA A 3 6.71 7.75 1.49
C ALA A 3 6.65 8.97 2.44
N THR A 4 7.74 9.72 2.57
CA THR A 4 7.81 10.94 3.38
C THR A 4 6.79 12.01 2.91
N TRP A 5 6.63 12.18 1.60
CA TRP A 5 5.61 13.06 1.03
C TRP A 5 4.20 12.49 1.22
N ALA A 6 4.03 11.18 1.08
CA ALA A 6 2.74 10.52 1.32
C ALA A 6 2.27 10.72 2.78
N THR A 7 3.17 10.54 3.75
CA THR A 7 2.87 10.79 5.17
C THR A 7 2.54 12.27 5.43
N ALA A 8 3.20 13.18 4.73
CA ALA A 8 2.92 14.61 4.87
C ALA A 8 1.58 15.05 4.28
N ALA A 9 1.17 14.42 3.19
CA ALA A 9 -0.15 14.64 2.62
C ALA A 9 -1.26 13.99 3.46
N ALA A 10 -1.01 12.81 4.03
CA ALA A 10 -1.98 12.09 4.86
C ALA A 10 -2.23 12.77 6.22
N TRP A 11 -1.19 13.38 6.80
CA TRP A 11 -1.25 14.02 8.11
C TRP A 11 -0.62 15.41 8.07
N PRO A 12 -1.29 16.41 7.46
CA PRO A 12 -0.73 17.75 7.31
C PRO A 12 -0.43 18.42 8.66
N ASP A 13 -1.28 18.19 9.66
CA ASP A 13 -1.23 18.88 10.96
C ASP A 13 -0.58 18.06 12.09
N ALA A 14 -0.05 16.86 11.78
CA ALA A 14 0.56 16.00 12.80
C ALA A 14 2.01 16.40 13.08
N GLU A 15 2.30 16.72 14.35
CA GLU A 15 3.67 16.78 14.86
C GLU A 15 4.31 15.39 14.74
N ARG A 16 5.44 15.30 14.01
CA ARG A 16 6.14 14.03 13.80
C ARG A 16 7.62 14.25 13.56
N ALA A 17 8.42 13.28 13.98
CA ALA A 17 9.81 13.17 13.57
C ALA A 17 9.95 12.10 12.49
N THR A 18 10.42 12.46 11.31
CA THR A 18 10.65 11.51 10.21
C THR A 18 12.13 11.30 9.97
N THR A 19 12.54 10.04 9.89
CA THR A 19 13.89 9.64 9.47
C THR A 19 13.82 8.79 8.21
N VAL A 20 14.66 9.10 7.22
CA VAL A 20 14.87 8.32 6.00
C VAL A 20 16.23 7.66 6.07
N LEU A 21 16.24 6.33 5.89
CA LEU A 21 17.43 5.51 5.84
C LEU A 21 17.67 5.07 4.39
N ASP A 22 18.91 5.20 3.92
CA ASP A 22 19.36 4.69 2.62
C ASP A 22 20.87 4.40 2.68
N TRP A 23 21.36 3.45 1.89
CA TRP A 23 22.80 3.19 1.81
C TRP A 23 23.51 4.14 0.83
N ALA A 24 22.77 4.66 -0.15
CA ALA A 24 23.27 5.49 -1.23
C ALA A 24 23.25 6.98 -0.86
N GLU A 25 24.43 7.52 -0.54
CA GLU A 25 24.59 8.96 -0.27
C GLU A 25 24.03 9.88 -1.38
N PRO A 26 24.17 9.56 -2.68
CA PRO A 26 23.57 10.38 -3.74
C PRO A 26 22.03 10.46 -3.64
N ALA A 27 21.36 9.38 -3.25
CA ALA A 27 19.91 9.36 -3.08
C ALA A 27 19.48 10.22 -1.88
N LEU A 28 20.23 10.15 -0.78
CA LEU A 28 20.01 10.99 0.41
C LEU A 28 20.23 12.48 0.11
N ALA A 29 21.28 12.81 -0.64
CA ALA A 29 21.57 14.18 -1.05
C ALA A 29 20.44 14.78 -1.88
N LEU A 30 19.96 14.04 -2.90
CA LEU A 30 18.82 14.47 -3.71
C LEU A 30 17.54 14.60 -2.87
N GLY A 31 17.29 13.65 -1.96
CA GLY A 31 16.16 13.70 -1.05
C GLY A 31 16.16 14.95 -0.15
N ARG A 32 17.33 15.29 0.42
CA ARG A 32 17.52 16.53 1.21
C ARG A 32 17.25 17.78 0.40
N GLU A 33 17.75 17.85 -0.83
CA GLU A 33 17.53 18.99 -1.72
C GLU A 33 16.04 19.19 -2.02
N LEU A 34 15.35 18.12 -2.43
CA LEU A 34 13.91 18.17 -2.74
C LEU A 34 13.08 18.54 -1.52
N ALA A 35 13.42 18.00 -0.35
CA ALA A 35 12.71 18.27 0.89
C ALA A 35 12.95 19.70 1.40
N GLY A 36 14.17 20.22 1.26
CA GLY A 36 14.53 21.59 1.64
C GLY A 36 13.75 22.66 0.87
N GLY A 37 13.39 22.38 -0.38
CA GLY A 37 12.56 23.25 -1.22
C GLY A 37 11.05 23.10 -1.00
N ALA A 38 10.59 22.19 -0.14
CA ALA A 38 9.17 21.92 0.04
C ALA A 38 8.47 23.03 0.87
N ALA A 39 7.20 23.30 0.54
CA ALA A 39 6.37 24.23 1.28
C ALA A 39 5.96 23.68 2.66
N VAL A 40 5.93 22.35 2.82
CA VAL A 40 5.51 21.68 4.06
C VAL A 40 6.70 21.58 5.02
N GLU A 41 6.56 22.16 6.21
CA GLU A 41 7.62 22.21 7.22
C GLU A 41 8.11 20.84 7.65
N ALA A 42 7.19 19.91 7.92
CA ALA A 42 7.52 18.53 8.28
C ALA A 42 8.35 17.76 7.23
N LEU A 43 8.41 18.24 5.98
CA LEU A 43 9.34 17.69 4.97
C LEU A 43 10.75 18.26 5.14
N ARG A 44 10.87 19.55 5.45
CA ARG A 44 12.18 20.21 5.66
C ARG A 44 12.92 19.68 6.88
N GLU A 45 12.17 19.19 7.88
CA GLU A 45 12.72 18.64 9.13
C GLU A 45 13.11 17.16 9.06
N VAL A 46 12.92 16.51 7.91
CA VAL A 46 13.25 15.10 7.72
C VAL A 46 14.73 14.87 7.95
N ARG A 47 15.05 13.87 8.77
CA ARG A 47 16.42 13.42 9.00
C ARG A 47 16.81 12.41 7.94
N TRP A 48 17.91 12.64 7.24
CA TRP A 48 18.40 11.76 6.18
C TRP A 48 19.69 11.11 6.66
N GLN A 49 19.67 9.80 6.85
CA GLN A 49 20.76 9.06 7.47
C GLN A 49 21.25 7.94 6.56
N ARG A 50 22.57 7.87 6.39
CA ARG A 50 23.19 6.81 5.63
C ARG A 50 23.30 5.55 6.49
N GLN A 51 22.68 4.48 6.04
CA GLN A 51 22.64 3.21 6.77
C GLN A 51 22.56 2.04 5.81
N VAL A 52 23.31 0.97 6.12
CA VAL A 52 23.16 -0.30 5.41
C VAL A 52 21.83 -0.91 5.84
N ILE A 53 21.02 -1.30 4.85
CA ILE A 53 19.72 -1.92 5.07
C ILE A 53 19.90 -3.43 4.91
N GLY A 54 19.61 -4.18 5.98
CA GLY A 54 19.80 -5.63 6.02
C GLY A 54 19.98 -6.12 7.45
N ASP A 55 20.74 -7.20 7.62
CA ASP A 55 21.13 -7.68 8.94
C ASP A 55 21.84 -6.60 9.77
N GLY A 56 21.50 -6.52 11.05
CA GLY A 56 21.99 -5.48 11.97
C GLY A 56 21.34 -4.10 11.81
N LEU A 57 20.31 -3.94 10.97
CA LEU A 57 19.46 -2.75 10.99
C LEU A 57 18.86 -2.59 12.40
N ALA A 58 18.96 -1.38 12.95
CA ALA A 58 18.38 -1.02 14.24
C ALA A 58 17.50 0.20 14.07
N LEU A 59 16.22 0.06 14.42
CA LEU A 59 15.21 1.11 14.41
C LEU A 59 14.88 1.50 15.85
N ALA A 60 14.41 2.73 16.04
CA ALA A 60 14.04 3.24 17.35
C ALA A 60 12.79 2.53 17.88
N ASP A 61 12.82 2.12 19.15
CA ASP A 61 11.67 1.51 19.81
C ASP A 61 10.51 2.48 19.90
N GLY A 62 9.29 1.96 19.72
CA GLY A 62 8.08 2.77 19.78
C GLY A 62 7.88 3.65 18.56
N THR A 63 8.49 3.32 17.41
CA THR A 63 8.21 4.02 16.15
C THR A 63 6.74 3.84 15.76
N ASP A 64 6.03 4.93 15.43
CA ASP A 64 4.61 4.82 15.08
C ASP A 64 4.39 4.11 13.74
N LEU A 65 5.24 4.41 12.74
CA LEU A 65 5.13 3.88 11.39
C LEU A 65 6.51 3.62 10.78
N VAL A 66 6.73 2.38 10.33
CA VAL A 66 7.84 2.03 9.44
C VAL A 66 7.30 1.81 8.03
N THR A 67 7.95 2.43 7.04
CA THR A 67 7.67 2.17 5.62
C THR A 67 8.91 1.60 4.94
N VAL A 68 8.73 0.55 4.15
CA VAL A 68 9.79 -0.02 3.29
C VAL A 68 9.22 -0.11 1.89
N SER A 69 9.78 0.64 0.96
CA SER A 69 9.20 0.84 -0.37
C SER A 69 10.24 0.59 -1.45
N TYR A 70 10.06 -0.48 -2.23
CA TYR A 70 10.93 -0.88 -3.34
C TYR A 70 12.38 -1.17 -2.89
N VAL A 71 12.54 -1.80 -1.72
CA VAL A 71 13.86 -2.13 -1.15
C VAL A 71 14.05 -3.63 -0.95
N LEU A 72 13.01 -4.39 -0.60
CA LEU A 72 13.16 -5.82 -0.30
C LEU A 72 13.67 -6.59 -1.53
N GLY A 73 13.25 -6.19 -2.74
CA GLY A 73 13.75 -6.78 -3.98
C GLY A 73 15.26 -6.63 -4.23
N GLU A 74 15.93 -5.71 -3.55
CA GLU A 74 17.37 -5.45 -3.68
C GLU A 74 18.21 -6.24 -2.65
N LEU A 75 17.56 -6.86 -1.68
CA LEU A 75 18.20 -7.53 -0.55
C LEU A 75 18.30 -9.04 -0.73
N THR A 76 19.28 -9.65 -0.07
CA THR A 76 19.32 -11.11 0.09
C THR A 76 18.11 -11.61 0.87
N ALA A 77 17.80 -12.91 0.82
CA ALA A 77 16.70 -13.47 1.60
C ALA A 77 16.85 -13.22 3.10
N ALA A 78 18.06 -13.41 3.65
CA ALA A 78 18.35 -13.18 5.06
C ALA A 78 18.21 -11.69 5.44
N ASP A 79 18.67 -10.78 4.58
CA ASP A 79 18.53 -9.34 4.83
C ASP A 79 17.08 -8.87 4.77
N ARG A 80 16.30 -9.37 3.80
CA ARG A 80 14.85 -9.10 3.75
C ARG A 80 14.17 -9.51 5.05
N HIS A 81 14.52 -10.70 5.54
CA HIS A 81 13.99 -11.25 6.78
C HIS A 81 14.32 -10.38 7.98
N ALA A 82 15.59 -10.02 8.15
CA ALA A 82 16.04 -9.16 9.24
C ALA A 82 15.35 -7.79 9.21
N VAL A 83 15.21 -7.17 8.03
CA VAL A 83 14.56 -5.86 7.89
C VAL A 83 13.07 -5.92 8.25
N VAL A 84 12.35 -6.96 7.82
CA VAL A 84 10.93 -7.11 8.14
C VAL A 84 10.72 -7.39 9.63
N ASP A 85 11.57 -8.22 10.24
CA ASP A 85 11.49 -8.53 11.66
C ASP A 85 11.82 -7.31 12.52
N GLU A 86 12.83 -6.54 12.14
CA GLU A 86 13.19 -5.31 12.83
C GLU A 86 12.07 -4.26 12.71
N ALA A 87 11.48 -4.09 11.52
CA ALA A 87 10.32 -3.22 11.33
C ALA A 87 9.14 -3.65 12.21
N ALA A 88 8.87 -4.96 12.28
CA ALA A 88 7.83 -5.51 13.12
C ALA A 88 8.11 -5.25 14.62
N ARG A 89 9.35 -5.45 15.06
CA ARG A 89 9.78 -5.26 16.45
C ARG A 89 9.66 -3.80 16.89
N ALA A 90 10.14 -2.87 16.09
CA ALA A 90 10.27 -1.47 16.46
C ALA A 90 8.96 -0.67 16.34
N ALA A 91 8.04 -1.09 15.45
CA ALA A 91 6.94 -0.24 15.01
C ALA A 91 5.53 -0.63 15.52
N GLN A 92 4.65 0.37 15.65
CA GLN A 92 3.21 0.17 15.86
C GLN A 92 2.49 -0.21 14.57
N ALA A 93 2.92 0.35 13.43
CA ALA A 93 2.45 0.00 12.10
C ALA A 93 3.62 -0.16 11.11
N VAL A 94 3.46 -1.09 10.17
CA VAL A 94 4.43 -1.37 9.11
C VAL A 94 3.72 -1.37 7.76
N VAL A 95 4.25 -0.63 6.79
CA VAL A 95 3.79 -0.64 5.40
C VAL A 95 4.95 -1.04 4.48
N LEU A 96 4.78 -2.15 3.79
CA LEU A 96 5.77 -2.70 2.86
C LEU A 96 5.20 -2.63 1.45
N ILE A 97 5.98 -2.14 0.49
CA ILE A 97 5.58 -1.97 -0.91
C ILE A 97 6.69 -2.51 -1.82
N GLU A 98 6.32 -3.27 -2.82
CA GLU A 98 7.21 -3.83 -3.85
C GLU A 98 6.59 -3.66 -5.24
N PRO A 99 7.38 -3.76 -6.33
CA PRO A 99 6.85 -3.84 -7.68
C PRO A 99 5.76 -4.91 -7.81
N GLY A 100 4.71 -4.61 -8.57
CA GLY A 100 3.54 -5.48 -8.76
C GLY A 100 3.80 -6.63 -9.74
N THR A 101 4.94 -7.29 -9.58
CA THR A 101 5.38 -8.48 -10.32
C THR A 101 5.09 -9.74 -9.49
N PRO A 102 5.13 -10.94 -10.11
CA PRO A 102 5.04 -12.18 -9.35
C PRO A 102 6.06 -12.28 -8.21
N ASP A 103 7.32 -11.89 -8.44
CA ASP A 103 8.36 -11.94 -7.41
C ASP A 103 8.14 -10.90 -6.30
N GLY A 104 7.70 -9.69 -6.65
CA GLY A 104 7.36 -8.66 -5.67
C GLY A 104 6.18 -9.06 -4.79
N TYR A 105 5.17 -9.70 -5.38
CA TYR A 105 4.07 -10.31 -4.64
C TYR A 105 4.55 -11.40 -3.67
N LEU A 106 5.45 -12.30 -4.10
CA LEU A 106 5.98 -13.34 -3.22
C LEU A 106 6.75 -12.75 -2.03
N ARG A 107 7.55 -11.70 -2.25
CA ARG A 107 8.21 -10.97 -1.16
C ARG A 107 7.22 -10.33 -0.18
N ILE A 108 6.17 -9.69 -0.69
CA ILE A 108 5.11 -9.09 0.15
C ILE A 108 4.33 -10.17 0.91
N ARG A 109 4.07 -11.32 0.29
CA ARG A 109 3.41 -12.46 0.95
C ARG A 109 4.26 -13.03 2.08
N GLU A 110 5.54 -13.25 1.84
CA GLU A 110 6.49 -13.70 2.86
C GLU A 110 6.60 -12.69 4.01
N ALA A 111 6.74 -11.41 3.69
CA ALA A 111 6.80 -10.35 4.69
C ALA A 111 5.51 -10.25 5.50
N ARG A 112 4.34 -10.43 4.86
CA ARG A 112 3.04 -10.51 5.54
C ARG A 112 3.01 -11.65 6.56
N GLU A 113 3.49 -12.84 6.21
CA GLU A 113 3.55 -13.98 7.14
C GLU A 113 4.44 -13.69 8.35
N ARG A 114 5.57 -13.02 8.14
CA ARG A 114 6.47 -12.57 9.22
C ARG A 114 5.83 -11.52 10.14
N LEU A 115 5.17 -10.51 9.58
CA LEU A 115 4.43 -9.50 10.36
C LEU A 115 3.34 -10.14 11.23
N LEU A 116 2.61 -11.13 10.69
CA LEU A 116 1.62 -11.88 11.44
C LEU A 116 2.25 -12.70 12.57
N ALA A 117 3.37 -13.39 12.29
CA ALA A 117 4.11 -14.15 13.29
C ALA A 117 4.66 -13.27 14.44
N ALA A 118 4.99 -12.00 14.15
CA ALA A 118 5.38 -10.99 15.13
C ALA A 118 4.21 -10.36 15.90
N GLY A 119 2.98 -10.85 15.69
CA GLY A 119 1.77 -10.43 16.39
C GLY A 119 1.09 -9.18 15.83
N LEU A 120 1.46 -8.71 14.64
CA LEU A 120 0.72 -7.64 13.96
C LEU A 120 -0.51 -8.22 13.26
N ARG A 121 -1.55 -7.40 13.12
CA ARG A 121 -2.74 -7.71 12.32
C ARG A 121 -2.66 -7.00 10.98
N VAL A 122 -2.99 -7.70 9.90
CA VAL A 122 -3.07 -7.08 8.56
C VAL A 122 -4.28 -6.15 8.51
N VAL A 123 -4.05 -4.91 8.06
CA VAL A 123 -5.08 -3.86 7.91
C VAL A 123 -5.41 -3.58 6.45
N ALA A 124 -4.43 -3.74 5.55
CA ALA A 124 -4.60 -3.61 4.11
C ALA A 124 -3.47 -4.36 3.37
N PRO A 125 -3.61 -4.67 2.07
CA PRO A 125 -4.85 -4.67 1.29
C PRO A 125 -5.79 -5.79 1.69
N CYS A 126 -5.27 -6.87 2.29
CA CYS A 126 -6.03 -8.06 2.63
C CYS A 126 -7.12 -7.72 3.67
N PRO A 127 -8.35 -8.20 3.47
CA PRO A 127 -9.45 -8.00 4.42
C PRO A 127 -9.35 -8.95 5.64
N HIS A 128 -8.32 -9.80 5.69
CA HIS A 128 -8.13 -10.83 6.70
C HIS A 128 -6.66 -11.01 7.06
N SER A 129 -6.43 -11.62 8.22
CA SER A 129 -5.11 -12.09 8.69
C SER A 129 -4.91 -13.61 8.50
N ALA A 130 -5.86 -14.32 7.87
CA ALA A 130 -5.70 -15.73 7.47
C ALA A 130 -4.66 -15.92 6.34
N GLN A 131 -4.34 -17.15 5.96
CA GLN A 131 -3.44 -17.43 4.82
C GLN A 131 -3.95 -16.77 3.53
N CYS A 132 -3.04 -16.29 2.68
CA CYS A 132 -3.42 -15.72 1.38
C CYS A 132 -4.08 -16.80 0.49
N PRO A 133 -5.29 -16.57 -0.04
CA PRO A 133 -6.03 -17.58 -0.82
C PRO A 133 -5.51 -17.78 -2.25
N ILE A 134 -4.56 -16.95 -2.71
CA ILE A 134 -3.93 -17.12 -4.03
C ILE A 134 -2.85 -18.19 -3.92
N GLU A 135 -2.95 -19.24 -4.72
CA GLU A 135 -1.90 -20.27 -4.79
C GLU A 135 -0.63 -19.71 -5.46
N PRO A 136 0.57 -19.85 -4.86
CA PRO A 136 1.83 -19.43 -5.48
C PRO A 136 2.00 -20.03 -6.88
N GLY A 137 2.37 -19.18 -7.84
CA GLY A 137 2.56 -19.58 -9.24
C GLY A 137 1.29 -19.67 -10.08
N ALA A 138 0.10 -19.75 -9.47
CA ALA A 138 -1.16 -19.68 -10.20
C ALA A 138 -1.54 -18.24 -10.57
N ASP A 139 -1.34 -17.30 -9.65
CA ASP A 139 -1.61 -15.87 -9.84
C ASP A 139 -0.83 -15.02 -8.83
N TRP A 140 -0.94 -13.69 -8.91
CA TRP A 140 -0.37 -12.76 -7.93
C TRP A 140 -1.31 -11.58 -7.61
N CYS A 141 -1.33 -11.17 -6.33
CA CYS A 141 -2.07 -9.98 -5.91
C CYS A 141 -1.21 -8.73 -6.16
N HIS A 142 -1.77 -7.78 -6.91
CA HIS A 142 -1.15 -6.49 -7.18
C HIS A 142 -2.23 -5.45 -7.45
N PHE A 143 -1.82 -4.19 -7.52
CA PHE A 143 -2.63 -3.01 -7.80
C PHE A 143 -1.89 -2.15 -8.83
N ALA A 144 -2.53 -1.07 -9.29
CA ALA A 144 -1.92 -0.11 -10.20
C ALA A 144 -2.22 1.32 -9.75
N ALA A 145 -1.17 2.15 -9.71
CA ALA A 145 -1.29 3.59 -9.53
C ALA A 145 -0.94 4.27 -10.85
N ARG A 146 -1.78 5.21 -11.29
CA ARG A 146 -1.50 5.99 -12.49
C ARG A 146 -0.54 7.13 -12.16
N VAL A 147 0.64 7.11 -12.77
CA VAL A 147 1.66 8.15 -12.65
C VAL A 147 1.79 8.93 -13.96
N SER A 148 1.95 10.25 -13.84
CA SER A 148 2.08 11.13 -15.01
C SER A 148 3.49 11.05 -15.61
N ARG A 149 3.58 10.99 -16.94
CA ARG A 149 4.83 11.09 -17.70
C ARG A 149 4.96 12.49 -18.30
N SER A 150 5.98 13.23 -17.85
CA SER A 150 6.34 14.51 -18.46
C SER A 150 6.73 14.34 -19.94
N SER A 151 6.65 15.42 -20.73
CA SER A 151 7.06 15.40 -22.14
C SER A 151 8.53 14.99 -22.31
N LEU A 152 9.40 15.44 -21.41
CA LEU A 152 10.80 15.03 -21.38
C LEU A 152 10.96 13.54 -21.07
N HIS A 153 10.20 13.00 -20.10
CA HIS A 153 10.22 11.57 -19.78
C HIS A 153 9.80 10.71 -20.98
N ARG A 154 8.76 11.15 -21.70
CA ARG A 154 8.30 10.48 -22.92
C ARG A 154 9.37 10.45 -24.02
N GLN A 155 10.04 11.58 -24.25
CA GLN A 155 11.11 11.68 -25.26
C GLN A 155 12.31 10.80 -24.91
N VAL A 156 12.74 10.79 -23.64
CA VAL A 156 13.93 10.03 -23.21
C VAL A 156 13.65 8.52 -23.12
N LYS A 157 12.45 8.13 -22.69
CA LYS A 157 12.09 6.71 -22.47
C LYS A 157 11.30 6.08 -23.63
N GLY A 158 11.10 6.80 -24.74
CA GLY A 158 10.34 6.32 -25.90
C GLY A 158 8.85 6.08 -25.62
N GLY A 159 8.28 6.75 -24.61
CA GLY A 159 6.88 6.58 -24.21
C GLY A 159 5.93 7.44 -25.03
N SER A 160 4.85 6.88 -25.55
CA SER A 160 3.84 7.63 -26.33
C SER A 160 2.72 8.22 -25.47
N LEU A 161 2.34 7.55 -24.37
CA LEU A 161 1.26 7.99 -23.49
C LEU A 161 1.75 8.98 -22.41
N PRO A 162 0.92 9.97 -22.02
CA PRO A 162 1.24 10.94 -20.98
C PRO A 162 1.15 10.36 -19.56
N TYR A 163 0.92 9.06 -19.42
CA TYR A 163 0.84 8.36 -18.14
C TYR A 163 1.42 6.95 -18.25
N GLU A 164 1.67 6.37 -17.09
CA GLU A 164 2.02 4.96 -16.88
C GLU A 164 1.22 4.43 -15.70
N ASP A 165 0.78 3.18 -15.80
CA ASP A 165 0.14 2.49 -14.68
C ASP A 165 1.25 1.69 -13.96
N GLU A 166 1.81 2.28 -12.91
CA GLU A 166 2.82 1.65 -12.06
C GLU A 166 2.16 0.56 -11.22
N LYS A 167 2.58 -0.68 -11.43
CA LYS A 167 2.04 -1.83 -10.69
C LYS A 167 2.81 -2.02 -9.39
N PHE A 168 2.08 -2.27 -8.30
CA PHE A 168 2.67 -2.52 -6.99
C PHE A 168 1.94 -3.63 -6.23
N ALA A 169 2.65 -4.30 -5.33
CA ALA A 169 2.09 -5.15 -4.29
C ALA A 169 2.45 -4.51 -2.94
N TYR A 170 1.56 -4.64 -1.95
CA TYR A 170 1.82 -4.07 -0.63
C TYR A 170 1.16 -4.88 0.49
N VAL A 171 1.65 -4.66 1.70
CA VAL A 171 0.98 -5.06 2.95
C VAL A 171 1.12 -3.93 3.96
N ALA A 172 0.04 -3.63 4.65
CA ALA A 172 0.00 -2.79 5.83
C ALA A 172 -0.46 -3.64 7.01
N ALA A 173 0.30 -3.60 8.11
CA ALA A 173 -0.03 -4.31 9.34
C ALA A 173 0.18 -3.40 10.55
N ALA A 174 -0.60 -3.62 11.62
CA ALA A 174 -0.56 -2.80 12.82
C ALA A 174 -0.75 -3.63 14.10
N ARG A 175 -0.28 -3.11 15.23
CA ARG A 175 -0.50 -3.66 16.58
C ARG A 175 -1.79 -3.17 17.23
N PHE A 176 -2.26 -2.00 16.82
CA PHE A 176 -3.49 -1.41 17.32
C PHE A 176 -4.72 -1.93 16.56
N PRO A 177 -5.92 -1.87 17.19
CA PRO A 177 -7.16 -2.23 16.52
C PRO A 177 -7.36 -1.42 15.24
N ALA A 178 -7.61 -2.11 14.14
CA ALA A 178 -8.00 -1.54 12.87
C ALA A 178 -9.04 -2.45 12.22
N ALA A 179 -9.96 -1.85 11.46
CA ALA A 179 -10.97 -2.55 10.70
C ALA A 179 -10.52 -2.67 9.24
N PRO A 180 -10.05 -3.85 8.78
CA PRO A 180 -9.90 -4.10 7.35
C PRO A 180 -11.26 -3.96 6.66
N ALA A 181 -11.24 -3.70 5.35
CA ALA A 181 -12.46 -3.76 4.55
C ALA A 181 -13.10 -5.16 4.60
N ASP A 182 -14.42 -5.26 4.46
CA ASP A 182 -15.11 -6.57 4.38
C ASP A 182 -14.60 -7.41 3.20
N ALA A 183 -14.38 -6.76 2.07
CA ALA A 183 -13.77 -7.34 0.90
C ALA A 183 -12.94 -6.29 0.16
N ARG A 184 -12.07 -6.77 -0.73
CA ARG A 184 -11.19 -5.96 -1.57
C ARG A 184 -11.38 -6.34 -3.03
N VAL A 185 -11.54 -5.35 -3.90
CA VAL A 185 -11.51 -5.55 -5.35
C VAL A 185 -10.07 -5.87 -5.78
N VAL A 186 -9.83 -7.11 -6.22
CA VAL A 186 -8.47 -7.59 -6.52
C VAL A 186 -8.10 -7.54 -8.01
N ARG A 187 -9.06 -7.19 -8.88
CA ARG A 187 -8.85 -6.97 -10.33
C ARG A 187 -9.68 -5.79 -10.80
N ARG A 188 -9.33 -5.21 -11.94
CA ARG A 188 -10.15 -4.16 -12.58
C ARG A 188 -11.58 -4.68 -12.79
N PRO A 189 -12.62 -3.98 -12.30
CA PRO A 189 -14.00 -4.35 -12.55
C PRO A 189 -14.30 -4.51 -14.03
N GLN A 190 -15.02 -5.59 -14.40
CA GLN A 190 -15.37 -5.84 -15.79
C GLN A 190 -16.78 -5.30 -16.07
N LEU A 191 -16.84 -4.15 -16.73
CA LEU A 191 -18.10 -3.55 -17.15
C LEU A 191 -18.68 -4.30 -18.36
N ARG A 192 -19.96 -4.66 -18.27
CA ARG A 192 -20.76 -5.28 -19.31
C ARG A 192 -22.13 -4.60 -19.41
N LYS A 193 -22.88 -4.85 -20.48
CA LYS A 193 -24.22 -4.27 -20.65
C LYS A 193 -25.14 -4.71 -19.50
N GLY A 194 -25.47 -3.79 -18.60
CA GLY A 194 -26.38 -4.01 -17.48
C GLY A 194 -25.80 -4.80 -16.30
N GLN A 195 -24.50 -5.08 -16.27
CA GLN A 195 -23.86 -5.75 -15.12
C GLN A 195 -22.37 -5.38 -15.00
N VAL A 196 -21.83 -5.54 -13.80
CA VAL A 196 -20.39 -5.43 -13.49
C VAL A 196 -19.96 -6.74 -12.84
N LEU A 197 -18.84 -7.31 -13.28
CA LEU A 197 -18.23 -8.47 -12.63
C LEU A 197 -17.05 -7.99 -11.80
N LEU A 198 -17.02 -8.38 -10.53
CA LEU A 198 -15.98 -8.06 -9.57
C LEU A 198 -15.27 -9.35 -9.17
N ASP A 199 -13.95 -9.36 -9.21
CA ASP A 199 -13.13 -10.37 -8.54
C ASP A 199 -12.73 -9.79 -7.17
N LEU A 200 -13.13 -10.47 -6.11
CA LEU A 200 -13.05 -10.00 -4.73
C LEU A 200 -12.24 -10.97 -3.87
N CYS A 201 -11.47 -10.43 -2.94
CA CYS A 201 -10.94 -11.18 -1.80
C CYS A 201 -11.74 -10.78 -0.57
N GLY A 202 -12.17 -11.73 0.25
CA GLY A 202 -12.86 -11.55 1.53
C GLY A 202 -12.34 -12.51 2.60
N PRO A 203 -12.89 -12.50 3.82
CA PRO A 203 -12.53 -13.42 4.91
C PRO A 203 -12.54 -14.90 4.50
N ASP A 204 -13.47 -15.27 3.61
CA ASP A 204 -13.65 -16.65 3.12
C ASP A 204 -12.83 -16.97 1.85
N GLY A 205 -11.96 -16.05 1.42
CA GLY A 205 -11.08 -16.22 0.25
C GLY A 205 -11.54 -15.47 -1.00
N LEU A 206 -11.14 -15.99 -2.17
CA LEU A 206 -11.42 -15.36 -3.47
C LEU A 206 -12.82 -15.74 -3.96
N ARG A 207 -13.56 -14.75 -4.45
CA ARG A 207 -14.87 -14.97 -5.07
C ARG A 207 -15.13 -14.01 -6.22
N ARG A 208 -15.98 -14.41 -7.15
CA ARG A 208 -16.51 -13.54 -8.20
C ARG A 208 -17.93 -13.11 -7.85
N GLU A 209 -18.21 -11.81 -7.97
CA GLU A 209 -19.55 -11.24 -7.77
C GLU A 209 -20.03 -10.60 -9.08
N THR A 210 -21.26 -10.91 -9.48
CA THR A 210 -21.93 -10.21 -10.60
C THR A 210 -22.96 -9.25 -10.02
N VAL A 211 -22.74 -7.96 -10.21
CA VAL A 211 -23.67 -6.90 -9.79
C VAL A 211 -24.45 -6.41 -11.01
N THR A 212 -25.77 -6.60 -11.01
CA THR A 212 -26.66 -6.26 -12.13
C THR A 212 -27.35 -4.93 -11.92
N LYS A 213 -27.81 -4.30 -13.01
CA LYS A 213 -28.56 -3.03 -13.00
C LYS A 213 -29.79 -3.06 -12.08
N ARG A 214 -30.39 -4.23 -11.87
CA ARG A 214 -31.56 -4.42 -10.98
C ARG A 214 -31.23 -4.17 -9.50
N GLN A 215 -29.95 -4.27 -9.11
CA GLN A 215 -29.47 -4.01 -7.75
C GLN A 215 -29.22 -2.52 -7.46
N GLY A 216 -29.65 -1.62 -8.35
CA GLY A 216 -29.81 -0.19 -8.08
C GLY A 216 -28.54 0.48 -7.52
N PRO A 217 -28.52 0.95 -6.25
CA PRO A 217 -27.35 1.57 -5.64
C PRO A 217 -26.08 0.73 -5.71
N ARG A 218 -26.16 -0.59 -5.41
CA ARG A 218 -25.00 -1.49 -5.44
C ARG A 218 -24.38 -1.56 -6.83
N TYR A 219 -25.19 -1.46 -7.89
CA TYR A 219 -24.71 -1.41 -9.27
C TYR A 219 -23.98 -0.12 -9.61
N ARG A 220 -24.41 1.02 -9.06
CA ARG A 220 -23.69 2.29 -9.22
C ARG A 220 -22.33 2.21 -8.52
N THR A 221 -22.31 1.77 -7.27
CA THR A 221 -21.07 1.51 -6.53
C THR A 221 -20.15 0.53 -7.26
N ALA A 222 -20.67 -0.54 -7.86
CA ALA A 222 -19.86 -1.47 -8.64
C ALA A 222 -19.28 -0.85 -9.92
N ARG A 223 -20.02 0.06 -10.57
CA ARG A 223 -19.55 0.76 -11.78
C ARG A 223 -18.44 1.75 -11.49
N ASP A 224 -18.50 2.38 -10.32
CA ASP A 224 -17.58 3.42 -9.89
C ASP A 224 -16.42 2.83 -9.06
N ALA A 225 -16.46 1.53 -8.75
CA ALA A 225 -15.38 0.84 -8.06
C ALA A 225 -14.14 0.73 -8.95
N ASP A 226 -12.99 0.89 -8.30
CA ASP A 226 -11.67 0.72 -8.88
C ASP A 226 -10.93 -0.49 -8.31
N TRP A 227 -9.83 -0.83 -8.98
CA TRP A 227 -8.96 -1.91 -8.55
C TRP A 227 -8.23 -1.52 -7.26
N GLY A 228 -8.49 -2.26 -6.17
CA GLY A 228 -7.99 -1.94 -4.83
C GLY A 228 -9.04 -1.36 -3.90
N ASP A 229 -10.24 -1.08 -4.38
CA ASP A 229 -11.30 -0.53 -3.54
C ASP A 229 -11.80 -1.51 -2.48
N ALA A 230 -12.19 -0.94 -1.35
CA ALA A 230 -12.96 -1.65 -0.35
C ALA A 230 -14.34 -1.97 -0.94
N TRP A 231 -14.82 -3.19 -0.71
CA TRP A 231 -16.12 -3.64 -1.19
C TRP A 231 -16.96 -4.13 0.00
N PRO A 232 -18.20 -3.65 0.16
CA PRO A 232 -19.06 -4.07 1.25
C PRO A 232 -19.45 -5.55 1.12
N GLY A 233 -19.62 -6.22 2.26
CA GLY A 233 -20.12 -7.58 2.32
C GLY A 233 -21.46 -7.77 1.60
N ALA A 234 -21.84 -9.04 1.35
CA ALA A 234 -23.12 -9.38 0.71
C ALA A 234 -24.33 -8.92 1.56
N ASP A 235 -24.16 -8.85 2.88
CA ASP A 235 -25.20 -8.45 3.84
C ASP A 235 -25.15 -6.95 4.20
N GLY A 236 -24.18 -6.21 3.66
CA GLY A 236 -24.09 -4.76 3.78
C GLY A 236 -25.08 -4.07 2.83
N GLY A 237 -26.31 -3.88 3.29
CA GLY A 237 -27.14 -2.76 2.81
C GLY A 237 -26.35 -1.45 2.92
N PRO A 238 -26.66 -0.41 2.12
CA PRO A 238 -25.87 0.81 2.08
C PRO A 238 -25.78 1.39 3.50
N GLY A 239 -24.60 1.27 4.12
CA GLY A 239 -24.28 1.93 5.37
C GLY A 239 -24.47 3.42 5.18
N ALA A 240 -25.23 4.01 6.09
CA ALA A 240 -25.58 5.41 6.10
C ALA A 240 -24.37 6.29 5.76
N GLY A 241 -24.57 7.21 4.80
CA GLY A 241 -23.66 8.31 4.62
C GLY A 241 -23.48 9.01 5.97
N THR A 242 -22.24 9.32 6.30
CA THR A 242 -21.94 10.37 7.27
C THR A 242 -22.41 11.67 6.64
N ASP A 243 -23.70 11.97 6.78
CA ASP A 243 -24.20 13.32 6.63
C ASP A 243 -23.60 14.11 7.80
N GLY A 244 -22.62 14.95 7.47
CA GLY A 244 -22.22 16.02 8.37
C GLY A 244 -23.42 16.93 8.57
N GLU A 245 -23.82 17.13 9.82
CA GLU A 245 -24.64 18.28 10.18
C GLU A 245 -23.72 19.45 10.60
N PRO A 246 -24.06 20.68 10.16
CA PRO A 246 -23.26 21.87 10.39
C PRO A 246 -23.50 22.43 11.80
N GLY A 247 -22.52 23.16 12.30
CA GLY A 247 -22.51 23.66 13.67
C GLY A 247 -23.67 24.61 14.03
N ALA A 248 -23.95 24.60 15.33
CA ALA A 248 -24.28 25.75 16.17
C ALA A 248 -23.70 25.48 17.57
#